data_AF-A0A960JZ57-F1
#
_entry.id   AF-A0A960JZ57-F1
#
_cell.length_a   1.000
_cell.length_b   1.000
_cell.length_c   1.000
_cell.angle_alpha   90.00
_cell.angle_beta   90.00
_cell.angle_gamma   90.00
#
_symmetry.space_group_name_H-M   'P 1'
#
loop_
_entity.id
_entity.type
_entity.pdbx_description
1 polymer ?
#
loop_
_entity_poly.entity_id
_entity_poly.type
_entity_poly.pdbx_seq_one_letter_code
_entity_poly.pdbx_strand_id
1 'polypeptide(L)'
;MRRWGWIVALLLSLGMNVGILTTLAMRPKAPEAVSGGVGGNLDQLARRLGLQQPDRERFVRLQERFLGEIRRNHRQLRRSQKALWAELGARYPNEARIREQVTEIGRLQQERHELLARVVLDSRELLDRRQLRLYRTFLL
;
A
#
# COMPACT_ATOMS: atom_id res chain seq x y z
N MET A 1 10.80 -27.40 17.59
CA MET A 1 10.16 -27.33 16.25
C MET A 1 8.81 -26.58 16.24
N ARG A 2 7.98 -26.64 17.32
CA ARG A 2 6.63 -26.04 17.36
C ARG A 2 6.54 -24.51 17.24
N ARG A 3 7.64 -23.75 17.46
CA ARG A 3 7.67 -22.27 17.43
C ARG A 3 7.81 -21.67 16.02
N TRP A 4 8.38 -22.45 15.08
CA TRP A 4 8.61 -22.00 13.70
C TRP A 4 7.33 -21.93 12.88
N GLY A 5 6.40 -22.86 13.11
CA GLY A 5 5.08 -22.83 12.47
C GLY A 5 4.28 -21.56 12.77
N TRP A 6 4.45 -20.99 13.97
CA TRP A 6 3.80 -19.74 14.35
C TRP A 6 4.41 -18.51 13.68
N ILE A 7 5.73 -18.49 13.47
CA ILE A 7 6.40 -17.40 12.74
C ILE A 7 6.01 -17.44 11.26
N VAL A 8 5.98 -18.63 10.65
CA VAL A 8 5.50 -18.82 9.28
C VAL A 8 4.02 -18.44 9.15
N ALA A 9 3.17 -18.84 10.11
CA ALA A 9 1.76 -18.46 10.14
C ALA A 9 1.55 -16.95 10.33
N LEU A 10 2.37 -16.28 11.16
CA LEU A 10 2.34 -14.83 11.33
C LEU A 10 2.79 -14.10 10.05
N LEU A 11 3.85 -14.58 9.39
CA LEU A 11 4.32 -14.01 8.13
C LEU A 11 3.33 -14.24 6.97
N LEU A 12 2.68 -15.41 6.93
CA LEU A 12 1.60 -15.69 5.98
C LEU A 12 0.38 -14.82 6.26
N SER A 13 -0.04 -14.71 7.52
CA SER A 13 -1.18 -13.88 7.93
C SER A 13 -0.95 -12.39 7.62
N LEU A 14 0.27 -11.91 7.78
CA LEU A 14 0.65 -10.54 7.41
C LEU A 14 0.77 -10.35 5.89
N GLY A 15 1.15 -11.38 5.16
CA GLY A 15 1.15 -11.41 3.70
C GLY A 15 -0.26 -11.45 3.10
N MET A 16 -1.22 -12.07 3.78
CA MET A 16 -2.59 -12.22 3.27
C MET A 16 -3.38 -10.90 3.29
N ASN A 17 -3.06 -9.98 4.20
CA ASN A 17 -3.60 -8.61 4.17
C ASN A 17 -3.16 -7.81 2.93
N VAL A 18 -2.13 -8.25 2.19
CA VAL A 18 -1.71 -7.61 0.93
C VAL A 18 -2.67 -7.94 -0.23
N GLY A 19 -3.49 -8.98 -0.11
CA GLY A 19 -4.47 -9.39 -1.13
C GLY A 19 -5.53 -8.32 -1.46
N ILE A 20 -5.75 -7.36 -0.56
CA ILE A 20 -6.73 -6.28 -0.75
C ILE A 20 -6.19 -5.16 -1.66
N LEU A 21 -4.87 -4.97 -1.75
CA LEU A 21 -4.29 -3.98 -2.67
C LEU A 21 -4.27 -4.46 -4.13
N THR A 22 -4.37 -5.77 -4.37
CA THR A 22 -4.46 -6.35 -5.71
C THR A 22 -5.86 -6.25 -6.32
N THR A 23 -6.93 -6.20 -5.52
CA THR A 23 -8.31 -6.10 -6.05
C THR A 23 -8.61 -4.73 -6.68
N LEU A 24 -7.82 -3.70 -6.40
CA LEU A 24 -7.87 -2.42 -7.12
C LEU A 24 -7.14 -2.42 -8.47
N ALA A 25 -6.25 -3.37 -8.74
CA ALA A 25 -5.52 -3.46 -10.01
C ALA A 25 -6.21 -4.35 -11.06
N MET A 26 -7.14 -5.21 -10.64
CA MET A 26 -7.84 -6.14 -11.52
C MET A 26 -9.36 -5.99 -11.38
N ARG A 27 -9.90 -4.97 -12.05
CA ARG A 27 -11.29 -5.00 -12.53
C ARG A 27 -11.27 -5.35 -14.03
N PRO A 28 -11.75 -6.53 -14.45
CA PRO A 28 -12.01 -6.78 -15.85
C PRO A 28 -13.40 -6.21 -16.24
N LYS A 29 -13.35 -5.22 -17.14
CA LYS A 29 -14.27 -4.85 -18.23
C LYS A 29 -15.75 -4.51 -17.93
N ALA A 30 -16.07 -3.22 -18.07
CA ALA A 30 -17.28 -2.65 -18.69
C ALA A 30 -16.94 -1.26 -19.29
N PRO A 31 -17.65 -0.78 -20.33
CA PRO A 31 -17.04 -0.22 -21.55
C PRO A 31 -16.78 1.29 -21.58
N GLU A 32 -15.77 1.63 -22.39
CA GLU A 32 -15.38 2.91 -23.02
C GLU A 32 -15.05 4.18 -22.21
N ALA A 33 -13.93 4.78 -22.65
CA ALA A 33 -13.37 6.10 -22.34
C ALA A 33 -12.86 6.27 -20.88
N VAL A 34 -11.60 6.58 -20.59
CA VAL A 34 -10.68 7.55 -21.18
C VAL A 34 -9.25 7.08 -20.86
N SER A 35 -8.30 7.33 -21.74
CA SER A 35 -6.85 7.23 -21.49
C SER A 35 -6.42 8.10 -20.30
N GLY A 36 -6.64 7.62 -19.08
CA GLY A 36 -6.26 8.29 -17.84
C GLY A 36 -5.26 7.41 -17.11
N GLY A 37 -3.99 7.82 -17.10
CA GLY A 37 -3.03 7.30 -16.13
C GLY A 37 -3.55 7.47 -14.69
N VAL A 38 -2.83 6.94 -13.70
CA VAL A 38 -3.24 6.96 -12.28
C VAL A 38 -3.80 8.32 -11.79
N GLY A 39 -3.36 9.45 -12.34
CA GLY A 39 -3.90 10.79 -12.09
C GLY A 39 -5.36 11.04 -12.55
N GLY A 40 -5.83 10.40 -13.63
CA GLY A 40 -7.22 10.52 -14.10
C GLY A 40 -8.25 9.92 -13.14
N ASN A 41 -7.85 8.89 -12.39
CA ASN A 41 -8.70 8.25 -11.37
C ASN A 41 -8.73 9.08 -10.07
N LEU A 42 -7.61 9.72 -9.71
CA LEU A 42 -7.52 10.63 -8.55
C LEU A 42 -8.32 11.91 -8.74
N ASP A 43 -8.31 12.45 -9.95
CA ASP A 43 -9.10 13.62 -10.31
C ASP A 43 -10.62 13.35 -10.23
N GLN A 44 -11.04 12.16 -10.66
CA GLN A 44 -12.42 11.71 -10.52
C GLN A 44 -12.81 11.49 -9.05
N LEU A 45 -11.90 10.96 -8.23
CA LEU A 45 -12.08 10.85 -6.79
C LEU A 45 -12.24 12.23 -6.13
N ALA A 46 -11.39 13.19 -6.47
CA ALA A 46 -11.48 14.56 -5.95
C ALA A 46 -12.84 15.20 -6.28
N ARG A 47 -13.35 14.99 -7.50
CA ARG A 47 -14.69 15.44 -7.91
C ARG A 47 -15.81 14.74 -7.12
N ARG A 48 -15.70 13.43 -6.87
CA ARG A 48 -16.68 12.69 -6.04
C ARG A 48 -16.68 13.14 -4.58
N LEU A 49 -15.53 13.58 -4.07
CA LEU A 49 -15.41 14.21 -2.76
C LEU A 49 -15.96 15.65 -2.75
N GLY A 50 -16.34 16.21 -3.90
CA GLY A 50 -16.87 17.58 -4.01
C GLY A 50 -15.81 18.66 -3.80
N LEU A 51 -14.52 18.33 -4.00
CA LEU A 51 -13.43 19.30 -3.88
C LEU A 51 -13.48 20.32 -5.03
N GLN A 52 -13.41 21.60 -4.68
CA GLN A 52 -13.29 22.69 -5.63
C GLN A 52 -11.83 23.09 -5.86
N GLN A 53 -11.58 23.89 -6.90
CA GLN A 53 -10.30 24.58 -7.04
C GLN A 53 -10.14 25.57 -5.88
N PRO A 54 -8.96 25.70 -5.23
CA PRO A 54 -7.67 25.05 -5.52
C PRO A 54 -7.39 23.73 -4.77
N ASP A 55 -8.26 23.34 -3.83
CA ASP A 55 -8.06 22.17 -2.96
C ASP A 55 -8.02 20.85 -3.73
N ARG A 56 -8.73 20.76 -4.86
CA ARG A 56 -8.68 19.62 -5.78
C ARG A 56 -7.26 19.34 -6.27
N GLU A 57 -6.55 20.34 -6.76
CA GLU A 57 -5.18 20.16 -7.24
C GLU A 57 -4.22 19.80 -6.11
N ARG A 58 -4.41 20.42 -4.94
CA ARG A 58 -3.62 20.11 -3.76
C ARG A 58 -3.84 18.67 -3.30
N PHE A 59 -5.08 18.21 -3.31
CA PHE A 59 -5.44 16.82 -3.03
C PHE A 59 -4.83 15.85 -4.05
N VAL A 60 -4.97 16.11 -5.36
CA VAL A 60 -4.39 15.22 -6.39
C VAL A 60 -2.87 15.10 -6.22
N ARG A 61 -2.15 16.20 -6.03
CA ARG A 61 -0.70 16.18 -5.79
C ARG A 61 -0.33 15.39 -4.52
N LEU A 62 -1.07 15.57 -3.43
CA LEU A 62 -0.88 14.80 -2.20
C LEU A 62 -1.05 13.30 -2.44
N GLN A 63 -2.11 12.91 -3.14
CA GLN A 63 -2.41 11.51 -3.45
C GLN A 63 -1.39 10.89 -4.41
N GLU A 64 -0.92 11.63 -5.41
CA GLU A 64 0.10 11.14 -6.33
C GLU A 64 1.41 10.83 -5.62
N ARG A 65 1.85 11.72 -4.72
CA ARG A 65 3.03 11.48 -3.88
C ARG A 65 2.86 10.23 -3.03
N PHE A 66 1.74 10.12 -2.32
CA PHE A 66 1.42 8.98 -1.47
C PHE A 66 1.40 7.66 -2.27
N LEU A 67 0.74 7.60 -3.42
CA LEU A 67 0.72 6.42 -4.28
C LEU A 67 2.10 6.08 -4.83
N GLY A 68 2.97 7.07 -5.03
CA GLY A 68 4.36 6.87 -5.39
C GLY A 68 5.15 6.16 -4.28
N GLU A 69 5.00 6.62 -3.04
CA GLU A 69 5.64 6.08 -1.84
C GLU A 69 5.15 4.65 -1.54
N ILE A 70 3.84 4.41 -1.56
CA ILE A 70 3.26 3.05 -1.38
C ILE A 70 3.74 2.09 -2.47
N ARG A 71 3.80 2.51 -3.74
CA ARG A 71 4.30 1.65 -4.82
C ARG A 71 5.77 1.30 -4.64
N ARG A 72 6.60 2.21 -4.13
CA ARG A 72 8.01 1.94 -3.79
C ARG A 72 8.11 0.94 -2.64
N ASN A 73 7.41 1.19 -1.55
CA ASN A 73 7.38 0.31 -0.37
C ASN A 73 6.91 -1.10 -0.74
N HIS A 74 5.84 -1.24 -1.53
CA HIS A 74 5.35 -2.54 -1.99
C HIS A 74 6.39 -3.31 -2.82
N ARG A 75 7.07 -2.62 -3.75
CA ARG A 75 8.14 -3.27 -4.54
C ARG A 75 9.28 -3.75 -3.66
N GLN A 76 9.69 -2.96 -2.67
CA GLN A 76 10.74 -3.36 -1.72
C GLN A 76 10.29 -4.55 -0.88
N LEU A 77 9.08 -4.52 -0.34
CA LEU A 77 8.53 -5.61 0.47
C LEU A 77 8.52 -6.93 -0.31
N ARG A 78 8.03 -6.91 -1.56
CA ARG A 78 8.05 -8.12 -2.40
C ARG A 78 9.46 -8.63 -2.68
N ARG A 79 10.44 -7.73 -2.85
CA ARG A 79 11.84 -8.12 -3.05
C ARG A 79 12.40 -8.80 -1.80
N SER A 80 12.20 -8.24 -0.62
CA SER A 80 12.67 -8.82 0.64
C SER A 80 11.97 -10.15 0.95
N GLN A 81 10.66 -10.25 0.69
CA GLN A 81 9.92 -11.51 0.82
C GLN A 81 10.46 -12.58 -0.14
N LYS A 82 10.71 -12.23 -1.41
CA LYS A 82 11.29 -13.17 -2.38
C LYS A 82 12.69 -13.62 -1.94
N ALA A 83 13.53 -12.72 -1.44
CA ALA A 83 14.85 -13.04 -0.93
C ALA A 83 14.79 -13.97 0.29
N LEU A 84 13.88 -13.70 1.22
CA LEU A 84 13.63 -14.56 2.37
C LEU A 84 13.22 -15.98 1.95
N TRP A 85 12.27 -16.10 1.01
CA TRP A 85 11.84 -17.41 0.51
C TRP A 85 12.96 -18.16 -0.22
N ALA A 86 13.84 -17.45 -0.95
CA ALA A 86 14.99 -18.05 -1.59
C ALA A 86 16.00 -18.61 -0.58
N GLU A 87 16.30 -17.87 0.49
CA GLU A 87 17.22 -18.31 1.55
C GLU A 87 16.64 -19.47 2.38
N LEU A 88 15.34 -19.45 2.67
CA LEU A 88 14.65 -20.55 3.37
C LEU A 88 14.57 -21.84 2.54
N GLY A 89 14.51 -21.72 1.21
CA GLY A 89 14.50 -22.86 0.29
C GLY A 89 15.89 -23.33 -0.13
N ALA A 90 16.96 -22.68 0.31
CA ALA A 90 18.33 -23.04 -0.07
C ALA A 90 18.77 -24.36 0.57
N ARG A 91 19.66 -25.08 -0.10
CA ARG A 91 20.26 -26.33 0.42
C ARG A 91 21.01 -26.12 1.74
N TYR A 92 21.58 -24.93 1.92
CA TYR A 92 22.25 -24.48 3.15
C TYR A 92 21.73 -23.08 3.52
N PRO A 93 20.64 -22.99 4.31
CA PRO A 93 20.06 -21.70 4.67
C PRO A 93 21.05 -20.82 5.44
N ASN A 94 21.16 -19.55 5.07
CA ASN A 94 22.00 -18.58 5.78
C ASN A 94 21.17 -17.81 6.82
N GLU A 95 21.38 -18.12 8.11
CA GLU A 95 20.65 -17.46 9.21
C GLU A 95 20.85 -15.95 9.27
N ALA A 96 22.03 -15.44 8.94
CA ALA A 96 22.31 -14.01 8.95
C ALA A 96 21.48 -13.28 7.89
N ARG A 97 21.40 -13.83 6.68
CA ARG A 97 20.58 -13.28 5.59
C ARG A 97 19.09 -13.39 5.89
N ILE A 98 18.64 -14.49 6.48
CA ILE A 98 17.24 -14.63 6.93
C ILE A 98 16.89 -13.52 7.93
N ARG A 99 17.74 -13.29 8.95
CA ARG A 99 17.53 -12.23 9.94
C ARG A 99 17.53 -10.83 9.32
N GLU A 100 18.40 -10.59 8.35
CA GLU A 100 18.44 -9.34 7.58
C GLU A 100 17.12 -9.11 6.84
N GLN A 101 16.64 -10.10 6.09
CA GLN A 101 15.38 -9.98 5.35
C GLN A 101 14.17 -9.83 6.26
N VAL A 102 14.13 -10.52 7.40
CA VAL A 102 13.06 -10.37 8.40
C VAL A 102 13.05 -8.95 8.99
N THR A 103 14.24 -8.43 9.35
CA THR A 103 14.37 -7.05 9.86
C THR A 103 13.91 -6.03 8.82
N GLU A 104 14.32 -6.18 7.57
CA GLU A 104 13.93 -5.26 6.49
C GLU A 104 12.43 -5.32 6.19
N ILE A 105 11.83 -6.51 6.20
CA ILE A 105 10.38 -6.66 6.08
C ILE A 105 9.67 -5.92 7.23
N GLY A 106 10.15 -6.06 8.47
CA GLY A 106 9.61 -5.35 9.63
C GLY A 106 9.66 -3.83 9.45
N ARG A 107 10.83 -3.30 9.04
CA ARG A 107 11.04 -1.88 8.76
C ARG A 107 10.08 -1.37 7.68
N LEU A 108 9.96 -2.10 6.56
CA LEU A 108 9.07 -1.74 5.44
C LEU A 108 7.59 -1.79 5.82
N GLN A 109 7.19 -2.74 6.68
CA GLN A 109 5.84 -2.79 7.21
C GLN A 109 5.55 -1.55 8.08
N GLN A 110 6.46 -1.18 8.99
CA GLN A 110 6.30 0.01 9.81
C GLN A 110 6.20 1.28 8.96
N GLU A 111 7.13 1.46 8.00
CA GLU A 111 7.13 2.61 7.08
C GLU A 111 5.78 2.76 6.36
N ARG A 112 5.16 1.66 5.94
CA ARG A 112 3.82 1.71 5.31
C ARG A 112 2.72 2.18 6.26
N HIS A 113 2.74 1.77 7.52
CA HIS A 113 1.76 2.26 8.51
C HIS A 113 1.94 3.76 8.77
N GLU A 114 3.18 4.22 8.85
CA GLU A 114 3.50 5.64 9.00
C GLU A 114 3.04 6.46 7.79
N LEU A 115 3.24 5.94 6.57
CA LEU A 115 2.75 6.57 5.33
C LEU A 115 1.22 6.68 5.31
N LEU A 116 0.51 5.62 5.72
CA LEU A 116 -0.95 5.62 5.82
C LEU A 116 -1.46 6.61 6.87
N ALA A 117 -0.82 6.66 8.04
CA ALA A 117 -1.17 7.63 9.07
C ALA A 117 -0.95 9.07 8.55
N ARG A 118 0.19 9.33 7.92
CA ARG A 118 0.54 10.65 7.37
C ARG A 118 -0.46 11.09 6.31
N VAL A 119 -0.80 10.26 5.33
CA VAL A 119 -1.76 10.67 4.28
C VAL A 119 -3.14 10.97 4.84
N VAL A 120 -3.59 10.23 5.88
CA VAL A 120 -4.87 10.49 6.53
C VAL A 120 -4.83 11.81 7.30
N LEU A 121 -3.73 12.09 8.00
CA LEU A 121 -3.54 13.36 8.72
C LEU A 121 -3.47 14.54 7.75
N ASP A 122 -2.65 14.45 6.71
CA ASP A 122 -2.53 15.50 5.68
C ASP A 122 -3.85 15.72 4.93
N SER A 123 -4.62 14.65 4.69
CA SER A 123 -5.94 14.75 4.06
C SER A 123 -6.97 15.43 4.98
N ARG A 124 -6.82 15.37 6.31
CA ARG A 124 -7.73 16.08 7.24
C ARG A 124 -7.58 17.59 7.20
N GLU A 125 -6.44 18.10 6.73
CA GLU A 125 -6.26 19.53 6.50
C GLU A 125 -7.02 20.02 5.27
N LEU A 126 -7.36 19.11 4.34
CA LEU A 126 -8.01 19.40 3.07
C LEU A 126 -9.48 18.96 3.01
N LEU A 127 -9.85 17.94 3.78
CA LEU A 127 -11.18 17.31 3.73
C LEU A 127 -11.99 17.63 4.98
N ASP A 128 -13.26 17.98 4.78
CA ASP A 128 -14.22 18.07 5.87
C ASP A 128 -14.58 16.69 6.46
N ARG A 129 -15.34 16.66 7.56
CA ARG A 129 -15.71 15.40 8.24
C ARG A 129 -16.52 14.43 7.35
N ARG A 130 -17.34 14.94 6.42
CA ARG A 130 -18.14 14.13 5.50
C ARG A 130 -17.25 13.54 4.40
N GLN A 131 -16.39 14.37 3.82
CA GLN A 131 -15.43 13.99 2.79
C GLN A 131 -14.41 12.97 3.31
N LEU A 132 -13.92 13.17 4.54
CA LEU A 132 -13.00 12.24 5.18
C LEU A 132 -13.63 10.86 5.41
N ARG A 133 -14.93 10.78 5.74
CA ARG A 133 -15.63 9.49 5.86
C ARG A 133 -15.69 8.78 4.52
N LEU A 134 -16.06 9.47 3.45
CA LEU A 134 -16.09 8.90 2.11
C LEU A 134 -14.70 8.45 1.66
N TYR A 135 -13.68 9.27 1.90
CA TYR A 135 -12.29 8.96 1.57
C TYR A 135 -11.77 7.71 2.30
N ARG A 136 -12.13 7.51 3.57
CA ARG A 136 -11.75 6.30 4.32
C ARG A 136 -12.35 5.02 3.73
N THR A 137 -13.57 5.06 3.18
CA THR A 137 -14.19 3.93 2.46
C THR A 137 -13.47 3.60 1.15
N PHE A 138 -12.66 4.52 0.60
CA PHE A 138 -11.82 4.25 -0.57
C PHE A 138 -10.42 3.74 -0.19
N LEU A 139 -9.95 4.00 1.03
CA LEU A 139 -8.63 3.58 1.52
C LEU A 139 -8.63 2.18 2.16
N LEU A 140 -9.77 1.74 2.71
CA LEU A 140 -9.97 0.46 3.40
C LEU A 140 -10.83 -0.47 2.54
#